data_AF-A0A2U1QQA9-F1
#
_entry.id   AF-A0A2U1QQA9-F1
#
_cell.length_a   1.000
_cell.length_b   1.000
_cell.length_c   1.000
_cell.angle_alpha   90.00
_cell.angle_beta   90.00
_cell.angle_gamma   90.00
#
_symmetry.space_group_name_H-M   'P 1'
#
loop_
_entity.id
_entity.type
_entity.pdbx_description
1 polymer ?
#
loop_
_entity_poly.entity_id
_entity_poly.type
_entity_poly.pdbx_seq_one_letter_code
_entity_poly.pdbx_strand_id
1 'polypeptide(L)'
;MSFIKIYIHFVWSTKNRIPYLDSIELREKVWKHIIENAKEKGIFIDFINGYADHCHCLISLGVDQNIQKIMQLIKGESSYWINKNKL
;
A
#
# COMPACT_ATOMS: atom_id res chain seq x y z
N MET A 1 -29.22 -11.08 -0.84
CA MET A 1 -27.83 -10.62 -1.12
C MET A 1 -26.99 -10.93 0.09
N SER A 2 -25.91 -11.70 -0.06
CA SER A 2 -25.01 -12.01 1.05
C SER A 2 -24.22 -10.77 1.44
N PHE A 3 -24.20 -10.45 2.74
CA PHE A 3 -23.36 -9.38 3.26
C PHE A 3 -21.95 -9.93 3.49
N ILE A 4 -20.99 -9.50 2.67
CA ILE A 4 -19.61 -9.97 2.68
C ILE A 4 -18.70 -8.82 3.11
N LYS A 5 -17.85 -9.09 4.10
CA LYS A 5 -16.76 -8.20 4.53
C LYS A 5 -15.48 -8.99 4.58
N ILE A 6 -14.54 -8.67 3.69
CA ILE A 6 -13.25 -9.33 3.61
C ILE A 6 -12.19 -8.29 3.89
N TYR A 7 -11.40 -8.51 4.95
CA TYR A 7 -10.26 -7.69 5.28
C TYR A 7 -8.98 -8.48 5.03
N ILE A 8 -8.03 -7.88 4.31
CA ILE A 8 -6.76 -8.54 3.97
C ILE A 8 -5.62 -7.66 4.44
N HIS A 9 -4.75 -8.25 5.25
CA HIS A 9 -3.50 -7.63 5.68
C HIS A 9 -2.37 -8.03 4.72
N PHE A 10 -1.94 -7.08 3.90
CA PHE A 10 -0.76 -7.24 3.07
C PHE A 10 0.49 -6.77 3.80
N VAL A 11 1.55 -7.56 3.68
CA VAL A 11 2.88 -7.21 4.17
C VAL A 11 3.88 -7.38 3.03
N TRP A 12 4.70 -6.36 2.79
CA TRP A 12 5.80 -6.46 1.83
C TRP A 12 7.02 -5.69 2.30
N SER A 13 8.21 -6.15 1.89
CA SER A 13 9.46 -5.47 2.17
C SER A 13 9.91 -4.57 1.01
N THR A 14 10.81 -3.66 1.32
CA THR A 14 11.70 -3.03 0.35
C THR A 14 12.59 -4.08 -0.33
N LYS A 15 13.21 -3.71 -1.44
CA LYS A 15 14.13 -4.59 -2.18
C LYS A 15 15.29 -4.99 -1.27
N ASN A 16 15.52 -6.28 -1.12
CA ASN A 16 16.56 -6.86 -0.27
C ASN A 16 16.51 -6.40 1.21
N ARG A 17 15.34 -5.93 1.69
CA ARG A 17 15.18 -5.37 3.04
C ARG A 17 16.12 -4.19 3.36
N ILE A 18 16.58 -3.48 2.33
CA ILE A 18 17.36 -2.26 2.54
C ILE A 18 16.43 -1.22 3.16
N PRO A 19 16.84 -0.49 4.22
CA PRO A 19 15.97 0.43 4.95
C PRO A 19 15.71 1.74 4.18
N TYR A 20 15.10 1.66 3.00
CA TYR A 20 14.79 2.84 2.17
C TYR A 20 13.72 3.75 2.78
N LEU A 21 12.99 3.29 3.79
CA LEU A 21 11.93 4.05 4.47
C LEU A 21 12.37 4.47 5.88
N ASP A 22 13.66 4.78 6.10
CA ASP A 22 14.21 4.95 7.45
C ASP A 22 13.71 6.21 8.18
N SER A 23 13.53 7.32 7.44
CA SER A 23 13.01 8.56 8.03
C SER A 23 11.50 8.54 8.21
N ILE A 24 11.03 9.20 9.28
CA ILE A 24 9.60 9.31 9.60
C ILE A 24 8.89 10.10 8.52
N GLU A 25 9.49 11.21 8.08
CA GLU A 25 8.93 12.13 7.09
C GLU A 25 8.75 11.44 5.73
N LEU A 26 9.71 10.59 5.34
CA LEU A 26 9.60 9.80 4.11
C LEU A 26 8.47 8.77 4.21
N ARG A 27 8.39 8.04 5.33
CA ARG A 27 7.30 7.07 5.57
C ARG A 27 5.94 7.72 5.48
N GLU A 28 5.73 8.82 6.21
CA GLU A 28 4.46 9.56 6.18
C GLU A 28 4.09 10.01 4.77
N LYS A 29 5.07 10.51 4.00
CA LYS A 29 4.86 10.92 2.62
C LYS A 29 4.46 9.75 1.72
N VAL A 30 5.11 8.59 1.86
CA VAL A 30 4.80 7.36 1.10
C VAL A 30 3.43 6.81 1.48
N TRP A 31 3.11 6.75 2.78
CA TRP A 31 1.80 6.30 3.27
C TRP A 31 0.66 7.17 2.75
N LYS A 32 0.84 8.49 2.81
CA LYS A 32 -0.14 9.45 2.28
C LYS A 32 -0.37 9.23 0.78
N HIS A 33 0.70 9.10 -0.01
CA HIS A 33 0.58 8.80 -1.44
C HIS A 33 -0.18 7.49 -1.70
N ILE A 34 0.13 6.42 -0.98
CA ILE A 34 -0.55 5.12 -1.14
C ILE A 34 -2.06 5.25 -0.84
N ILE A 35 -2.44 5.95 0.23
CA ILE A 35 -3.84 6.17 0.61
C ILE A 35 -4.57 6.95 -0.49
N GLU A 36 -4.00 8.07 -0.95
CA GLU A 36 -4.61 8.93 -1.98
C GLU A 36 -4.77 8.16 -3.29
N ASN A 37 -3.71 7.49 -3.74
CA ASN A 37 -3.70 6.70 -4.97
C ASN A 37 -4.67 5.51 -4.93
N ALA A 38 -4.82 4.85 -3.77
CA ALA A 38 -5.77 3.75 -3.57
C ALA A 38 -7.22 4.23 -3.60
N LYS A 39 -7.51 5.37 -2.96
CA LYS A 39 -8.84 5.99 -2.93
C LYS A 39 -9.33 6.32 -4.35
N GLU A 40 -8.47 6.89 -5.19
CA GLU A 40 -8.80 7.16 -6.60
C GLU A 40 -9.16 5.91 -7.41
N LYS A 41 -8.69 4.74 -6.97
CA LYS A 41 -8.91 3.43 -7.63
C LYS A 41 -10.04 2.62 -6.97
N GLY A 42 -10.77 3.22 -6.04
CA GLY A 42 -11.84 2.55 -5.29
C GLY A 42 -11.33 1.45 -4.37
N ILE A 43 -10.07 1.50 -3.94
CA ILE A 43 -9.50 0.55 -2.98
C ILE A 43 -9.57 1.19 -1.60
N PHE A 44 -10.28 0.55 -0.67
CA PHE A 44 -10.41 1.03 0.70
C PHE A 44 -9.27 0.48 1.56
N ILE A 45 -8.39 1.38 2.01
CA ILE A 45 -7.35 1.10 2.99
C ILE A 45 -7.87 1.51 4.36
N ASP A 46 -7.91 0.57 5.30
CA ASP A 46 -8.32 0.80 6.69
C ASP A 46 -7.13 1.33 7.51
N PHE A 47 -5.98 0.64 7.39
CA PHE A 47 -4.74 1.05 8.02
C PHE A 47 -3.56 0.84 7.08
N ILE A 48 -2.60 1.76 7.13
CA ILE A 48 -1.27 1.56 6.55
C ILE A 48 -0.21 2.03 7.55
N ASN A 49 0.82 1.21 7.71
CA ASN A 49 1.94 1.49 8.58
C ASN A 49 3.17 0.69 8.10
N GLY A 50 4.27 0.76 8.84
CA GLY A 50 5.46 -0.02 8.54
C GLY A 50 6.67 0.51 9.29
N TYR A 51 7.83 0.03 8.89
CA TYR A 51 9.11 0.50 9.42
C TYR A 51 10.10 0.72 8.29
N ALA A 52 11.39 0.78 8.60
CA ALA A 52 12.44 1.16 7.68
C ALA A 52 12.51 0.30 6.40
N ASP A 53 12.17 -0.99 6.48
CA ASP A 53 12.33 -1.96 5.39
C ASP A 53 11.03 -2.64 4.93
N HIS A 54 9.86 -2.26 5.47
CA HIS A 54 8.61 -2.94 5.15
C HIS A 54 7.36 -2.09 5.37
N CYS A 55 6.28 -2.52 4.72
CA CYS A 55 4.94 -1.94 4.79
C CYS A 55 3.93 -3.00 5.24
N HIS A 56 3.00 -2.56 6.09
CA HIS A 56 1.77 -3.23 6.50
C HIS A 56 0.59 -2.43 5.95
N CYS A 57 -0.31 -3.09 5.22
CA CYS A 57 -1.51 -2.45 4.67
C CYS A 57 -2.73 -3.34 4.87
N LEU A 58 -3.69 -2.87 5.65
CA LEU A 58 -4.99 -3.52 5.83
C LEU A 58 -5.99 -2.89 4.88
N ILE A 59 -6.60 -3.72 4.02
CA ILE A 59 -7.64 -3.27 3.08
C ILE A 59 -8.97 -3.93 3.38
N SER A 60 -10.05 -3.30 2.92
CA SER A 60 -11.34 -3.98 2.69
C SER A 60 -11.45 -4.37 1.21
N LEU A 61 -11.48 -5.67 0.94
CA LEU A 61 -11.60 -6.19 -0.43
C LEU A 61 -13.06 -6.15 -0.88
N GLY A 62 -13.34 -5.43 -1.97
CA GLY A 62 -14.64 -5.43 -2.64
C GLY A 62 -14.91 -6.74 -3.39
N VAL A 63 -16.19 -7.07 -3.60
CA VAL A 63 -16.63 -8.34 -4.21
C VAL A 63 -16.09 -8.58 -5.63
N ASP A 64 -15.88 -7.51 -6.40
CA ASP A 64 -15.37 -7.57 -7.77
C ASP A 64 -13.87 -7.22 -7.89
N GLN A 65 -13.18 -7.09 -6.75
CA GLN A 65 -11.77 -6.72 -6.72
C GLN A 65 -10.86 -7.96 -6.72
N ASN A 66 -9.82 -7.91 -7.54
CA ASN A 66 -8.78 -8.93 -7.59
C ASN A 66 -7.56 -8.53 -6.75
N ILE A 67 -7.12 -9.42 -5.84
CA ILE A 67 -5.92 -9.28 -5.00
C ILE A 67 -4.68 -8.92 -5.83
N GLN A 68 -4.45 -9.60 -6.96
CA GLN A 68 -3.28 -9.34 -7.81
C GLN A 68 -3.31 -7.91 -8.34
N LYS A 69 -4.49 -7.45 -8.79
CA LYS A 69 -4.64 -6.10 -9.34
C LYS A 69 -4.44 -5.04 -8.26
N ILE A 70 -5.01 -5.26 -7.07
CA ILE A 70 -4.80 -4.37 -5.93
C ILE A 70 -3.32 -4.26 -5.58
N MET A 71 -2.61 -5.38 -5.46
CA MET A 71 -1.18 -5.34 -5.12
C MET A 71 -0.34 -4.66 -6.19
N GLN A 72 -0.69 -4.80 -7.47
CA GLN A 72 -0.07 -4.03 -8.54
C GLN A 72 -0.32 -2.52 -8.35
N LEU A 73 -1.55 -2.13 -8.05
CA LEU A 73 -1.98 -0.73 -7.92
C LEU A 73 -1.54 -0.06 -6.61
N ILE A 74 -1.19 -0.83 -5.57
CA ILE A 74 -0.65 -0.32 -4.31
C ILE A 74 0.88 -0.39 -4.33
N LYS A 75 1.46 -1.60 -4.32
CA LYS A 75 2.91 -1.78 -4.20
C LYS A 75 3.65 -1.41 -5.49
N GLY A 76 3.12 -1.84 -6.64
CA GLY A 76 3.76 -1.57 -7.93
C GLY A 76 3.76 -0.08 -8.26
N GLU A 77 2.59 0.56 -8.12
CA GLU A 77 2.42 1.99 -8.34
C GLU A 77 3.27 2.83 -7.37
N SER A 78 3.22 2.55 -6.05
CA SER A 78 4.02 3.31 -5.09
C SER A 78 5.52 3.17 -5.33
N SER A 79 6.00 1.99 -5.73
CA SER A 79 7.40 1.81 -6.12
C SER A 79 7.75 2.66 -7.34
N TYR A 80 6.89 2.74 -8.35
CA TYR A 80 7.10 3.61 -9.51
C TYR A 80 7.13 5.09 -9.08
N TRP A 81 6.19 5.51 -8.24
CA TRP A 81 6.09 6.89 -7.76
C TRP A 81 7.30 7.30 -6.93
N ILE A 82 7.76 6.46 -5.99
CA ILE A 82 8.97 6.71 -5.17
C ILE A 82 10.18 6.96 -6.09
N ASN A 83 10.42 6.05 -7.03
CA ASN A 83 11.55 6.16 -7.97
C ASN A 83 11.45 7.41 -8.87
N LYS A 84 10.25 7.73 -9.35
CA LYS A 84 10.00 8.92 -10.18
C LYS A 84 10.31 10.22 -9.43
N ASN A 85 10.01 10.27 -8.14
CA ASN A 85 10.25 11.42 -7.28
C ASN A 85 11.64 11.44 -6.63
N LYS A 86 12.47 10.42 -6.89
CA LYS A 86 13.81 10.25 -6.29
C LYS A 86 13.80 10.34 -4.76
N LEU A 87 12.83 9.65 -4.15
CA LEU A 87 12.67 9.55 -2.70
C LEU A 87 13.45 8.38 -2.13
#